data_AF-A0A3D8N0I8-F1
#
_entry.id   AF-A0A3D8N0I8-F1
#
_cell.length_a   1.000
_cell.length_b   1.000
_cell.length_c   1.000
_cell.angle_alpha   90.00
_cell.angle_beta   90.00
_cell.angle_gamma   90.00
#
_symmetry.space_group_name_H-M   'P 1'
#
loop_
_entity.id
_entity.type
_entity.pdbx_description
1 polymer ?
#
loop_
_entity_poly.entity_id
_entity_poly.type
_entity_poly.pdbx_seq_one_letter_code
_entity_poly.pdbx_strand_id
1 'polypeptide(L)'
;MPTTQKMITVTLMACALWGCSKTEARVLNVVTHEIEKCRASEDTFYEVKLHGDETYQVLTQTCHEAISEVEMASEWRGLVTTGPVSWMAGEDSATRAFVLSNVEWPDLDRALRMANNPEANAKSLAEAEKSFAAAQAAYPKSGWVRLARLDNLLKLREETRSGTEAPETLGDEASAVIDAIDAWAKESGESEVAAEAHLKAIAYYERYITRQEGALESLGSRTPWFEAAIEQAKKDGDTKTVEEYSAELEERLAREPAEREALEVRLHRLKELRCEQASKLSVSGVEDNALRETVSAKLSAITCPVPARVAADAE
;
A
#
# COMPACT_ATOMS: atom_id res chain seq x y z
N MET A 1 -36.15 3.31 41.81
CA MET A 1 -34.78 2.77 41.69
C MET A 1 -33.97 3.81 40.93
N PRO A 2 -33.09 4.58 41.59
CA PRO A 2 -32.35 5.64 40.93
C PRO A 2 -31.03 5.11 40.35
N THR A 3 -30.73 5.60 39.16
CA THR A 3 -29.59 5.31 38.30
C THR A 3 -28.30 5.92 38.86
N THR A 4 -27.28 5.10 39.06
CA THR A 4 -25.95 5.52 39.53
C THR A 4 -25.14 6.05 38.34
N GLN A 5 -24.91 7.36 38.28
CA GLN A 5 -23.91 7.97 37.40
C GLN A 5 -22.51 7.53 37.85
N LYS A 6 -21.78 6.82 36.98
CA LYS A 6 -20.36 6.56 37.16
C LYS A 6 -19.59 7.83 36.80
N MET A 7 -19.05 8.53 37.81
CA MET A 7 -18.00 9.51 37.61
C MET A 7 -16.78 8.81 37.03
N ILE A 8 -16.34 9.24 35.85
CA ILE A 8 -15.03 8.92 35.30
C ILE A 8 -14.03 9.81 36.04
N THR A 9 -13.32 9.23 36.99
CA THR A 9 -12.23 9.88 37.71
C THR A 9 -11.06 10.04 36.75
N VAL A 10 -10.89 11.25 36.20
CA VAL A 10 -9.67 11.65 35.50
C VAL A 10 -8.54 11.62 36.52
N THR A 11 -7.73 10.57 36.45
CA THR A 11 -6.54 10.46 37.28
C THR A 11 -5.48 11.33 36.63
N LEU A 12 -5.47 12.62 37.00
CA LEU A 12 -4.37 13.54 36.74
C LEU A 12 -3.12 12.92 37.38
N MET A 13 -2.28 12.34 36.53
CA MET A 13 -0.99 11.81 36.90
C MET A 13 -0.11 12.99 37.33
N ALA A 14 -0.12 13.27 38.63
CA ALA A 14 0.82 14.19 39.25
C ALA A 14 2.20 13.51 39.26
N CYS A 15 2.91 13.60 38.14
CA CYS A 15 4.33 13.26 38.11
C CYS A 15 5.09 14.27 38.99
N ALA A 16 5.89 13.69 39.88
CA ALA A 16 6.62 14.39 40.92
C ALA A 16 7.53 15.49 40.35
N LEU A 17 7.44 16.66 40.98
CA LEU A 17 8.26 17.85 40.76
C LEU A 17 9.74 17.57 41.01
N TRP A 18 10.49 17.24 39.96
CA TRP A 18 11.94 17.43 39.90
C TRP A 18 12.24 18.41 38.75
N GLY A 19 12.23 19.70 39.08
CA GLY A 19 12.92 20.78 38.38
C GLY A 19 12.86 20.87 36.84
N CYS A 20 11.67 20.94 36.22
CA CYS A 20 11.58 21.35 34.82
C CYS A 20 12.12 22.78 34.66
N SER A 21 13.09 22.98 33.76
CA SER A 21 13.54 24.33 33.40
C SER A 21 12.39 25.12 32.72
N LYS A 22 12.44 26.47 32.78
CA LYS A 22 11.42 27.32 32.12
C LYS A 22 11.34 27.05 30.61
N THR A 23 12.45 26.62 30.01
CA THR A 23 12.53 26.24 28.59
C THR A 23 11.84 24.90 28.34
N GLU A 24 12.14 23.87 29.13
CA GLU A 24 11.48 22.56 29.02
C GLU A 24 9.96 22.68 29.10
N ALA A 25 9.46 23.46 30.07
CA ALA A 25 8.03 23.70 30.22
C ALA A 25 7.39 24.38 28.99
N ARG A 26 8.13 25.26 28.30
CA ARG A 26 7.67 25.93 27.07
C ARG A 26 7.68 25.00 25.87
N VAL A 27 8.73 24.20 25.72
CA VAL A 27 8.82 23.15 24.69
C VAL A 27 7.64 22.19 24.84
N LEU A 28 7.43 21.66 26.04
CA LEU A 28 6.34 20.74 26.32
C LEU A 28 4.97 21.36 26.03
N ASN A 29 4.77 22.63 26.38
CA ASN A 29 3.50 23.31 26.12
C ASN A 29 3.20 23.40 24.61
N VAL A 30 4.16 23.87 23.80
CA VAL A 30 3.99 23.98 22.35
C VAL A 30 3.70 22.62 21.72
N VAL A 31 4.47 21.60 22.09
CA VAL A 31 4.30 20.25 21.55
C VAL A 31 2.97 19.63 21.99
N THR A 32 2.61 19.74 23.27
CA THR A 32 1.37 19.20 23.82
C THR A 32 0.16 19.82 23.15
N HIS A 33 0.18 21.14 22.92
CA HIS A 33 -0.90 21.85 22.23
C HIS A 33 -1.16 21.30 20.82
N GLU A 34 -0.10 21.00 20.05
CA GLU A 34 -0.30 20.41 18.72
C GLU A 34 -0.69 18.93 18.76
N ILE A 35 -0.16 18.15 19.70
CA ILE A 35 -0.59 16.76 19.90
C ILE A 35 -2.07 16.70 20.28
N GLU A 36 -2.57 17.63 21.10
CA GLU A 36 -3.98 17.71 21.47
C GLU A 36 -4.87 18.03 20.27
N LYS A 37 -4.45 18.90 19.35
CA LYS A 37 -5.17 19.12 18.09
C LYS A 37 -5.15 17.89 17.20
N CYS A 38 -4.00 17.23 17.10
CA CYS A 38 -3.88 15.97 16.36
C CYS A 38 -4.86 14.91 16.90
N ARG A 39 -4.92 14.71 18.21
CA ARG A 39 -5.89 13.80 18.86
C ARG A 39 -7.36 14.13 18.61
N ALA A 40 -7.66 15.39 18.34
CA ALA A 40 -9.01 15.86 18.06
C ALA A 40 -9.37 15.77 16.56
N SER A 41 -8.42 15.42 15.69
CA SER A 41 -8.69 15.21 14.27
C SER A 41 -9.48 13.91 14.05
N GLU A 42 -10.44 13.97 13.14
CA GLU A 42 -11.16 12.78 12.65
C GLU A 42 -10.47 12.16 11.42
N ASP A 43 -9.44 12.81 10.87
CA ASP A 43 -8.71 12.35 9.70
C ASP A 43 -7.64 11.31 10.08
N THR A 44 -7.30 10.43 9.14
CA THR A 44 -6.19 9.48 9.31
C THR A 44 -4.85 10.21 9.55
N PHE A 45 -4.67 11.36 8.90
CA PHE A 45 -3.49 12.20 9.02
C PHE A 45 -3.86 13.62 9.44
N TYR A 46 -3.19 14.13 10.46
CA TYR A 46 -3.27 15.51 10.89
C TYR A 46 -2.12 16.32 10.26
N GLU A 47 -2.45 17.41 9.57
CA GLU A 47 -1.45 18.34 9.06
C GLU A 47 -0.96 19.29 10.18
N VAL A 48 0.30 19.14 10.54
CA VAL A 48 1.00 20.00 11.49
C VAL A 48 1.70 21.10 10.72
N LYS A 49 1.47 22.37 11.12
CA LYS A 49 2.22 23.51 10.60
C LYS A 49 3.50 23.71 11.40
N LEU A 50 4.62 23.64 10.71
CA LEU A 50 5.94 23.93 11.24
C LEU A 50 6.26 25.41 11.06
N HIS A 51 7.32 25.88 11.72
CA HIS A 51 7.84 27.21 11.48
C HIS A 51 8.32 27.37 10.03
N GLY A 52 8.00 28.49 9.38
CA GLY A 52 8.44 28.78 8.01
C GLY A 52 7.52 28.28 6.89
N ASP A 53 6.22 28.13 7.17
CA ASP A 53 5.17 27.66 6.22
C ASP A 53 5.34 26.20 5.75
N GLU A 54 6.26 25.44 6.34
CA GLU A 54 6.39 24.01 6.13
C GLU A 54 5.27 23.24 6.85
N THR A 55 4.83 22.12 6.28
CA THR A 55 3.84 21.23 6.91
C THR A 55 4.34 19.79 6.95
N TYR A 56 3.84 19.05 7.93
CA TYR A 56 4.12 17.62 8.09
C TYR A 56 2.82 16.88 8.41
N GLN A 57 2.62 15.73 7.77
CA GLN A 57 1.46 14.88 8.01
C GLN A 57 1.76 13.84 9.08
N VAL A 58 1.13 13.98 10.24
CA VAL A 58 1.27 13.02 11.35
C VAL A 58 0.11 12.04 11.30
N LEU A 59 0.43 10.75 11.41
CA LEU A 59 -0.57 9.70 11.51
C LEU A 59 -1.29 9.80 12.87
N THR A 60 -2.58 10.15 12.86
CA THR A 60 -3.36 10.60 14.03
C THR A 60 -3.30 9.64 15.21
N GLN A 61 -3.37 8.32 14.96
CA GLN A 61 -3.27 7.30 16.02
C GLN A 61 -1.99 7.42 16.87
N THR A 62 -0.87 7.90 16.31
CA THR A 62 0.40 8.06 17.06
C THR A 62 0.30 9.17 18.10
N CYS A 63 -0.56 10.17 17.87
CA CYS A 63 -0.80 11.26 18.81
C CYS A 63 -1.54 10.76 20.06
N HIS A 64 -2.24 9.62 20.01
CA HIS A 64 -2.89 9.02 21.18
C HIS A 64 -1.91 8.27 22.10
N GLU A 65 -0.63 8.13 21.72
CA GLU A 65 0.39 7.62 22.63
C GLU A 65 0.67 8.59 23.78
N ALA A 66 1.30 8.05 24.82
CA ALA A 66 1.86 8.85 25.90
C ALA A 66 2.92 9.82 25.32
N ILE A 67 2.89 11.06 25.83
CA ILE A 67 3.89 12.07 25.54
C ILE A 67 5.09 11.77 26.43
N SER A 68 6.29 11.66 25.84
CA SER A 68 7.52 11.44 26.60
C SER A 68 7.90 12.68 27.44
N GLU A 69 8.86 12.49 28.34
CA GLU A 69 9.57 13.62 28.93
C GLU A 69 10.32 14.42 27.85
N VAL A 70 10.63 15.68 28.16
CA VAL A 70 11.37 16.56 27.26
C VAL A 70 12.85 16.21 27.32
N GLU A 71 13.43 15.82 26.19
CA GLU A 71 14.87 15.66 26.02
C GLU A 71 15.46 16.94 25.42
N MET A 72 16.25 17.68 26.19
CA MET A 72 16.85 18.94 25.71
C MET A 72 18.02 18.67 24.77
N ALA A 73 17.87 19.05 23.50
CA ALA A 73 18.94 19.00 22.49
C ALA A 73 19.91 20.19 22.61
N SER A 74 19.44 21.31 23.16
CA SER A 74 20.25 22.48 23.53
C SER A 74 19.57 23.28 24.65
N GLU A 75 20.14 24.41 25.07
CA GLU A 75 19.51 25.31 26.07
C GLU A 75 18.19 25.94 25.59
N TRP A 76 17.87 25.91 24.29
CA TRP A 76 16.68 26.54 23.69
C TRP A 76 15.83 25.59 22.86
N ARG A 77 16.20 24.31 22.74
CA ARG A 77 15.54 23.34 21.87
C ARG A 77 15.39 22.00 22.57
N GLY A 78 14.19 21.45 22.53
CA GLY A 78 13.89 20.14 23.10
C GLY A 78 13.15 19.25 22.12
N LEU A 79 13.26 17.96 22.39
CA LEU A 79 12.62 16.86 21.70
C LEU A 79 11.60 16.22 22.64
N VAL A 80 10.45 15.87 22.10
CA VAL A 80 9.38 15.12 22.77
C VAL A 80 8.91 14.06 21.78
N THR A 81 8.52 12.88 22.26
CA THR A 81 8.06 11.79 21.40
C THR A 81 6.64 11.35 21.75
N THR A 82 5.91 10.88 20.74
CA THR A 82 4.64 10.14 20.89
C THR A 82 4.68 8.91 20.01
N GLY A 83 4.88 7.74 20.63
CA GLY A 83 5.18 6.52 19.87
C GLY A 83 6.47 6.69 19.05
N PRO A 84 6.45 6.41 17.74
CA PRO A 84 7.64 6.57 16.89
C PRO A 84 7.87 8.00 16.39
N VAL A 85 6.93 8.93 16.65
CA VAL A 85 6.98 10.31 16.12
C VAL A 85 7.79 11.18 17.07
N SER A 86 8.74 11.90 16.49
CA SER A 86 9.61 12.87 17.17
C SER A 86 9.14 14.29 16.89
N TRP A 87 8.90 15.05 17.95
CA TRP A 87 8.42 16.44 17.92
C TRP A 87 9.50 17.35 18.49
N MET A 88 10.02 18.25 17.67
CA MET A 88 11.10 19.15 18.05
C MET A 88 10.60 20.58 18.08
N ALA A 89 10.71 21.23 19.24
CA ALA A 89 10.36 22.63 19.40
C ALA A 89 11.51 23.42 20.03
N GLY A 90 11.56 24.71 19.71
CA GLY A 90 12.56 25.60 20.27
C GLY A 90 12.25 27.06 20.04
N GLU A 91 13.08 27.93 20.60
CA GLU A 91 12.95 29.37 20.41
C GLU A 91 13.42 29.78 19.01
N ASP A 92 12.53 30.44 18.26
CA ASP A 92 12.90 31.07 17.00
C ASP A 92 13.79 32.30 17.27
N SER A 93 14.90 32.37 16.56
CA SER A 93 15.92 33.41 16.76
C SER A 93 15.43 34.82 16.39
N ALA A 94 14.52 34.94 15.42
CA ALA A 94 14.05 36.22 14.92
C ALA A 94 12.88 36.79 15.75
N THR A 95 11.90 35.95 16.08
CA THR A 95 10.68 36.34 16.79
C THR A 95 10.75 36.13 18.29
N ARG A 96 11.73 35.36 18.78
CA ARG A 96 11.84 34.91 20.19
C ARG A 96 10.63 34.09 20.67
N ALA A 97 9.76 33.64 19.75
CA ALA A 97 8.64 32.77 20.05
C ALA A 97 9.11 31.31 20.10
N PHE A 98 8.51 30.50 20.98
CA PHE A 98 8.71 29.05 20.92
C PHE A 98 7.80 28.49 19.84
N VAL A 99 8.38 27.76 18.90
CA VAL A 99 7.70 27.22 17.73
C VAL A 99 8.10 25.76 17.54
N LEU A 100 7.23 25.01 16.87
CA LEU A 100 7.55 23.66 16.42
C LEU A 100 8.46 23.77 15.19
N SER A 101 9.67 23.23 15.31
CA SER A 101 10.72 23.34 14.31
C SER A 101 10.83 22.09 13.42
N ASN A 102 10.44 20.92 13.91
CA ASN A 102 10.45 19.69 13.13
C ASN A 102 9.47 18.67 13.73
N VAL A 103 8.88 17.86 12.87
CA VAL A 103 8.16 16.64 13.24
C VAL A 103 8.58 15.55 12.26
N GLU A 104 8.95 14.38 12.76
CA GLU A 104 9.43 13.30 11.90
C GLU A 104 9.15 11.91 12.45
N TRP A 105 9.00 10.96 11.52
CA TRP A 105 9.06 9.53 11.75
C TRP A 105 10.03 8.96 10.70
N PRO A 106 11.34 8.91 10.99
CA PRO A 106 12.37 8.75 9.96
C PRO A 106 12.21 7.53 9.05
N ASP A 107 11.85 6.37 9.61
CA ASP A 107 11.65 5.14 8.83
C ASP A 107 10.41 5.22 7.94
N LEU A 108 9.30 5.77 8.44
CA LEU A 108 8.09 5.92 7.65
C LEU A 108 8.27 6.99 6.55
N ASP A 109 8.87 8.13 6.89
CA ASP A 109 9.15 9.22 5.95
C ASP A 109 10.05 8.74 4.81
N ARG A 110 11.09 7.97 5.16
CA ARG A 110 11.98 7.33 4.19
C ARG A 110 11.23 6.34 3.31
N ALA A 111 10.37 5.51 3.88
CA ALA A 111 9.57 4.53 3.14
C ALA A 111 8.64 5.22 2.14
N LEU A 112 7.87 6.22 2.59
CA LEU A 112 6.91 6.95 1.77
C LEU A 112 7.59 7.73 0.66
N ARG A 113 8.73 8.39 0.93
CA ARG A 113 9.50 9.10 -0.09
C ARG A 113 9.96 8.17 -1.22
N MET A 114 10.37 6.94 -0.89
CA MET A 114 10.81 5.97 -1.90
C MET A 114 9.64 5.32 -2.64
N ALA A 115 8.57 4.99 -1.94
CA ALA A 115 7.40 4.31 -2.51
C ALA A 115 6.51 5.23 -3.36
N ASN A 116 6.48 6.53 -3.05
CA ASN A 116 5.67 7.53 -3.75
C ASN A 116 6.47 8.34 -4.78
N ASN A 117 7.74 8.02 -5.00
CA ASN A 117 8.50 8.62 -6.10
C ASN A 117 7.85 8.21 -7.44
N PRO A 118 7.50 9.16 -8.33
CA PRO A 118 6.98 8.83 -9.67
C PRO A 118 7.91 7.94 -10.51
N GLU A 119 9.21 7.96 -10.22
CA GLU A 119 10.24 7.14 -10.85
C GLU A 119 10.62 5.91 -10.01
N ALA A 120 9.78 5.52 -9.04
CA ALA A 120 10.02 4.35 -8.22
C ALA A 120 10.19 3.09 -9.08
N ASN A 121 11.23 2.33 -8.80
CA ASN A 121 11.57 1.09 -9.49
C ASN A 121 11.81 -0.03 -8.48
N ALA A 122 12.05 -1.25 -8.97
CA ALA A 122 12.27 -2.42 -8.11
C ALA A 122 13.31 -2.19 -7.00
N LYS A 123 14.38 -1.44 -7.26
CA LYS A 123 15.41 -1.16 -6.24
C LYS A 123 14.87 -0.23 -5.16
N SER A 124 14.26 0.90 -5.53
CA SER A 124 13.74 1.85 -4.54
C SER A 124 12.57 1.27 -3.74
N LEU A 125 11.72 0.46 -4.37
CA LEU A 125 10.61 -0.23 -3.69
C LEU A 125 11.09 -1.30 -2.70
N ALA A 126 12.18 -2.02 -3.02
CA ALA A 126 12.82 -2.94 -2.07
C ALA A 126 13.49 -2.22 -0.89
N GLU A 127 14.05 -1.03 -1.11
CA GLU A 127 14.56 -0.17 -0.03
C GLU A 127 13.42 0.45 0.81
N ALA A 128 12.31 0.81 0.17
CA ALA A 128 11.09 1.24 0.85
C ALA A 128 10.52 0.15 1.74
N GLU A 129 10.50 -1.12 1.28
CA GLU A 129 10.03 -2.25 2.08
C GLU A 129 10.80 -2.42 3.39
N LYS A 130 12.14 -2.31 3.34
CA LYS A 130 12.96 -2.36 4.56
C LYS A 130 12.58 -1.25 5.55
N SER A 131 12.27 -0.06 5.04
CA SER A 131 11.90 1.10 5.85
C SER A 131 10.47 0.96 6.39
N PHE A 132 9.52 0.43 5.61
CA PHE A 132 8.17 0.08 6.09
C PHE A 132 8.21 -1.02 7.15
N ALA A 133 9.04 -2.05 6.98
CA ALA A 133 9.21 -3.10 7.98
C ALA A 133 9.77 -2.55 9.31
N ALA A 134 10.74 -1.63 9.24
CA ALA A 134 11.27 -0.92 10.42
C ALA A 134 10.19 -0.04 11.08
N ALA A 135 9.42 0.72 10.30
CA ALA A 135 8.30 1.50 10.81
C ALA A 135 7.22 0.61 11.48
N GLN A 136 6.87 -0.53 10.86
CA GLN A 136 5.93 -1.49 11.45
C GLN A 136 6.48 -2.09 12.75
N ALA A 137 7.78 -2.38 12.82
CA ALA A 137 8.40 -2.88 14.06
C ALA A 137 8.40 -1.83 15.18
N ALA A 138 8.62 -0.55 14.84
CA ALA A 138 8.58 0.56 15.79
C ALA A 138 7.15 0.84 16.29
N TYR A 139 6.13 0.58 15.46
CA TYR A 139 4.73 0.82 15.82
C TYR A 139 3.79 -0.29 15.32
N PRO A 140 3.84 -1.48 15.96
CA PRO A 140 3.23 -2.71 15.45
C PRO A 140 1.70 -2.72 15.50
N LYS A 141 1.08 -1.79 16.23
CA LYS A 141 -0.38 -1.66 16.33
C LYS A 141 -1.02 -0.84 15.22
N SER A 142 -0.23 -0.27 14.31
CA SER A 142 -0.77 0.50 13.18
C SER A 142 -1.26 -0.41 12.05
N GLY A 143 -2.58 -0.45 11.86
CA GLY A 143 -3.19 -1.05 10.67
C GLY A 143 -2.76 -0.34 9.39
N TRP A 144 -2.69 0.99 9.42
CA TRP A 144 -2.30 1.79 8.26
C TRP A 144 -0.88 1.48 7.76
N VAL A 145 0.11 1.34 8.65
CA VAL A 145 1.50 1.02 8.25
C VAL A 145 1.56 -0.38 7.64
N ARG A 146 0.79 -1.34 8.15
CA ARG A 146 0.70 -2.70 7.59
C ARG A 146 0.15 -2.68 6.16
N LEU A 147 -0.91 -1.89 5.93
CA LEU A 147 -1.50 -1.72 4.60
C LEU A 147 -0.58 -0.98 3.63
N ALA A 148 0.11 0.06 4.09
CA ALA A 148 1.09 0.79 3.27
C ALA A 148 2.27 -0.11 2.86
N ARG A 149 2.75 -0.95 3.79
CA ARG A 149 3.76 -1.97 3.52
C ARG A 149 3.28 -2.98 2.48
N LEU A 150 2.06 -3.52 2.63
CA LEU A 150 1.47 -4.42 1.64
C LEU A 150 1.37 -3.76 0.26
N ASP A 151 0.91 -2.52 0.20
CA ASP A 151 0.81 -1.74 -1.05
C ASP A 151 2.17 -1.63 -1.76
N ASN A 152 3.24 -1.35 -1.01
CA ASN A 152 4.60 -1.30 -1.53
C ASN A 152 5.07 -2.66 -2.07
N LEU A 153 4.80 -3.76 -1.35
CA LEU A 153 5.16 -5.11 -1.81
C LEU A 153 4.41 -5.50 -3.09
N LEU A 154 3.13 -5.13 -3.22
CA LEU A 154 2.37 -5.37 -4.44
C LEU A 154 2.92 -4.55 -5.62
N LYS A 155 3.29 -3.28 -5.40
CA LYS A 155 4.00 -2.47 -6.42
C LYS A 155 5.34 -3.09 -6.81
N LEU A 156 6.14 -3.50 -5.84
CA LEU A 156 7.42 -4.18 -6.09
C LEU A 156 7.21 -5.45 -6.92
N ARG A 157 6.17 -6.22 -6.60
CA ARG A 157 5.82 -7.42 -7.35
C ARG A 157 5.44 -7.10 -8.79
N GLU A 158 4.72 -6.01 -9.05
CA GLU A 158 4.41 -5.58 -10.41
C GLU A 158 5.65 -5.21 -11.21
N GLU A 159 6.61 -4.51 -10.59
CA GLU A 159 7.87 -4.07 -11.22
C GLU A 159 8.84 -5.23 -11.49
N THR A 160 8.89 -6.20 -10.58
CA THR A 160 9.83 -7.34 -10.67
C THR A 160 9.31 -8.50 -11.49
N ARG A 161 8.03 -8.47 -11.88
CA ARG A 161 7.41 -9.51 -12.68
C ARG A 161 7.82 -9.39 -14.15
N SER A 162 8.72 -10.27 -14.61
CA SER A 162 9.07 -10.39 -16.02
C SER A 162 7.96 -11.08 -16.83
N GLY A 163 7.83 -10.76 -18.12
CA GLY A 163 6.88 -11.41 -19.02
C GLY A 163 7.01 -12.93 -19.12
N THR A 164 6.04 -13.54 -19.83
CA THR A 164 5.83 -14.95 -20.24
C THR A 164 6.04 -16.10 -19.25
N GLU A 165 6.94 -16.01 -18.27
CA GLU A 165 7.25 -17.04 -17.24
C GLU A 165 6.93 -16.59 -15.81
N ALA A 166 6.39 -15.39 -15.63
CA ALA A 166 6.16 -14.83 -14.31
C ALA A 166 5.22 -15.69 -13.45
N PRO A 167 5.56 -15.91 -12.16
CA PRO A 167 4.66 -16.60 -11.25
C PRO A 167 3.39 -15.77 -11.03
N GLU A 168 2.24 -16.42 -11.08
CA GLU A 168 0.92 -15.80 -10.97
C GLU A 168 0.64 -15.20 -9.59
N THR A 169 1.43 -15.58 -8.58
CA THR A 169 1.22 -15.24 -7.17
C THR A 169 1.65 -13.81 -6.82
N LEU A 170 1.19 -13.34 -5.66
CA LEU A 170 1.64 -12.07 -5.04
C LEU A 170 3.14 -12.07 -4.67
N GLY A 171 3.78 -13.24 -4.67
CA GLY A 171 5.08 -13.47 -4.05
C GLY A 171 4.97 -13.84 -2.57
N ASP A 172 5.99 -14.51 -2.05
CA ASP A 172 6.01 -15.06 -0.69
C ASP A 172 5.92 -13.97 0.38
N GLU A 173 6.64 -12.85 0.19
CA GLU A 173 6.66 -11.75 1.14
C GLU A 173 5.30 -11.05 1.26
N ALA A 174 4.64 -10.73 0.14
CA ALA A 174 3.33 -10.11 0.15
C ALA A 174 2.26 -11.04 0.75
N SER A 175 2.33 -12.34 0.42
CA SER A 175 1.42 -13.36 0.98
C SER A 175 1.60 -13.48 2.50
N ALA A 176 2.85 -13.51 2.98
CA ALA A 176 3.16 -13.55 4.40
C ALA A 176 2.69 -12.28 5.14
N VAL A 177 2.78 -11.11 4.52
CA VAL A 177 2.25 -9.86 5.10
C VAL A 177 0.73 -9.89 5.20
N ILE A 178 0.01 -10.41 4.21
CA ILE A 178 -1.45 -10.59 4.28
C ILE A 178 -1.81 -11.52 5.44
N ASP A 179 -1.18 -12.69 5.53
CA ASP A 179 -1.48 -13.64 6.62
C ASP A 179 -1.15 -13.05 8.00
N ALA A 180 -0.10 -12.22 8.10
CA ALA A 180 0.23 -11.49 9.32
C ALA A 180 -0.75 -10.35 9.64
N ILE A 181 -1.38 -9.75 8.63
CA ILE A 181 -2.50 -8.80 8.81
C ILE A 181 -3.73 -9.53 9.31
N ASP A 182 -4.09 -10.67 8.70
CA ASP A 182 -5.25 -11.48 9.10
C ASP A 182 -5.14 -11.92 10.56
N ALA A 183 -3.96 -12.41 10.97
CA ALA A 183 -3.69 -12.82 12.34
C ALA A 183 -3.80 -11.64 13.31
N TRP A 184 -3.18 -10.50 12.97
CA TRP A 184 -3.21 -9.31 13.81
C TRP A 184 -4.63 -8.72 13.93
N ALA A 185 -5.37 -8.60 12.83
CA ALA A 185 -6.72 -8.07 12.80
C ALA A 185 -7.68 -8.90 13.66
N LYS A 186 -7.50 -10.23 13.66
CA LYS A 186 -8.26 -11.13 14.54
C LYS A 186 -7.97 -10.89 16.02
N GLU A 187 -6.73 -10.56 16.38
CA GLU A 187 -6.32 -10.29 17.76
C GLU A 187 -6.72 -8.88 18.22
N SER A 188 -6.60 -7.88 17.36
CA SER A 188 -6.90 -6.48 17.66
C SER A 188 -8.37 -6.09 17.48
N GLY A 189 -9.16 -6.91 16.77
CA GLY A 189 -10.54 -6.59 16.39
C GLY A 189 -10.66 -5.74 15.12
N GLU A 190 -9.54 -5.40 14.47
CA GLU A 190 -9.44 -4.47 13.34
C GLU A 190 -9.78 -5.14 12.00
N SER A 191 -11.03 -5.59 11.87
CA SER A 191 -11.50 -6.41 10.74
C SER A 191 -11.45 -5.66 9.40
N GLU A 192 -11.52 -4.32 9.46
CA GLU A 192 -11.41 -3.42 8.31
C GLU A 192 -10.04 -3.52 7.63
N VAL A 193 -8.97 -3.63 8.42
CA VAL A 193 -7.60 -3.71 7.91
C VAL A 193 -7.39 -5.03 7.15
N ALA A 194 -7.97 -6.14 7.63
CA ALA A 194 -7.94 -7.41 6.90
C ALA A 194 -8.76 -7.34 5.60
N ALA A 195 -9.96 -6.75 5.65
CA ALA A 195 -10.78 -6.55 4.46
C ALA A 195 -10.05 -5.71 3.39
N GLU A 196 -9.42 -4.60 3.78
CA GLU A 196 -8.62 -3.76 2.89
C GLU A 196 -7.41 -4.50 2.30
N ALA A 197 -6.72 -5.33 3.09
CA ALA A 197 -5.60 -6.12 2.60
C ALA A 197 -6.03 -7.08 1.48
N HIS A 198 -7.15 -7.78 1.65
CA HIS A 198 -7.70 -8.65 0.60
C HIS A 198 -8.21 -7.87 -0.61
N LEU A 199 -8.84 -6.70 -0.41
CA LEU A 199 -9.23 -5.82 -1.52
C LEU A 199 -8.02 -5.38 -2.36
N LYS A 200 -6.89 -5.05 -1.72
CA LYS A 200 -5.62 -4.73 -2.42
C LYS A 200 -5.09 -5.92 -3.21
N ALA A 201 -5.10 -7.12 -2.63
CA ALA A 201 -4.70 -8.35 -3.32
C ALA A 201 -5.60 -8.68 -4.52
N ILE A 202 -6.92 -8.52 -4.37
CA ILE A 202 -7.89 -8.68 -5.47
C ILE A 202 -7.60 -7.68 -6.58
N ALA A 203 -7.40 -6.41 -6.24
CA ALA A 203 -7.09 -5.36 -7.23
C ALA A 203 -5.80 -5.65 -8.00
N TYR A 204 -4.76 -6.19 -7.34
CA TYR A 204 -3.55 -6.67 -8.00
C TYR A 204 -3.85 -7.75 -9.04
N TYR A 205 -4.63 -8.76 -8.67
CA TYR A 205 -5.00 -9.83 -9.60
C TYR A 205 -5.88 -9.34 -10.75
N GLU A 206 -6.85 -8.46 -10.49
CA GLU A 206 -7.68 -7.85 -11.54
C GLU A 206 -6.84 -7.10 -12.57
N ARG A 207 -5.87 -6.28 -12.13
CA ARG A 207 -4.92 -5.61 -13.05
C ARG A 207 -4.14 -6.62 -13.88
N TYR A 208 -3.74 -7.75 -13.30
CA TYR A 208 -2.99 -8.76 -14.05
C TYR A 208 -3.87 -9.51 -15.06
N ILE A 209 -5.07 -9.90 -14.66
CA ILE A 209 -6.10 -10.52 -15.52
C ILE A 209 -6.31 -9.64 -16.76
N THR A 210 -6.56 -8.34 -16.59
CA THR A 210 -6.75 -7.41 -17.71
C THR A 210 -5.54 -7.37 -18.65
N ARG A 211 -4.30 -7.39 -18.12
CA ARG A 211 -3.09 -7.45 -18.97
C ARG A 211 -3.02 -8.75 -19.77
N GLN A 212 -3.43 -9.90 -19.19
CA GLN A 212 -3.42 -11.18 -19.89
C GLN A 212 -4.56 -11.30 -20.91
N GLU A 213 -5.75 -10.77 -20.60
CA GLU A 213 -6.87 -10.68 -21.55
C GLU A 213 -6.49 -9.82 -22.77
N GLY A 214 -5.86 -8.66 -22.55
CA GLY A 214 -5.33 -7.85 -23.66
C GLY A 214 -4.25 -8.55 -24.48
N ALA A 215 -3.38 -9.35 -23.85
CA ALA A 215 -2.39 -10.16 -24.56
C ALA A 215 -3.06 -11.21 -25.46
N LEU A 216 -4.06 -11.94 -24.93
CA LEU A 216 -4.85 -12.92 -25.68
C LEU A 216 -5.61 -12.30 -26.85
N GLU A 217 -6.24 -11.14 -26.64
CA GLU A 217 -6.95 -10.41 -27.70
C GLU A 217 -6.02 -9.92 -28.81
N SER A 218 -4.79 -9.56 -28.46
CA SER A 218 -3.78 -9.08 -29.42
C SER A 218 -3.07 -10.21 -30.17
N LEU A 219 -3.17 -11.46 -29.70
CA LEU A 219 -2.51 -12.61 -30.31
C LEU A 219 -3.08 -12.89 -31.70
N GLY A 220 -2.23 -12.93 -32.72
CA GLY A 220 -2.64 -13.06 -34.13
C GLY A 220 -3.17 -11.77 -34.78
N SER A 221 -3.24 -10.63 -34.06
CA SER A 221 -3.76 -9.37 -34.62
C SER A 221 -2.93 -8.81 -35.78
N ARG A 222 -1.65 -9.19 -35.88
CA ARG A 222 -0.74 -8.78 -36.97
C ARG A 222 -0.75 -9.73 -38.16
N THR A 223 -1.36 -10.90 -38.05
CA THR A 223 -1.43 -11.92 -39.11
C THR A 223 -2.01 -11.37 -40.42
N PRO A 224 -3.15 -10.65 -40.42
CA PRO A 224 -3.70 -10.07 -41.65
C PRO A 224 -2.79 -9.03 -42.31
N TRP A 225 -1.99 -8.31 -41.51
CA TRP A 225 -1.02 -7.34 -42.03
C TRP A 225 0.14 -8.04 -42.75
N PHE A 226 0.67 -9.12 -42.17
CA PHE A 226 1.72 -9.92 -42.83
C PHE A 226 1.21 -10.50 -44.15
N GLU A 227 0.02 -11.08 -44.17
CA GLU A 227 -0.60 -11.63 -45.38
C GLU A 227 -0.73 -10.54 -46.48
N ALA A 228 -1.25 -9.36 -46.13
CA ALA A 228 -1.39 -8.26 -47.07
C ALA A 228 -0.03 -7.71 -47.57
N ALA A 229 0.96 -7.61 -46.69
CA ALA A 229 2.30 -7.14 -47.04
C ALA A 229 3.02 -8.11 -47.98
N ILE A 230 2.91 -9.42 -47.74
CA ILE A 230 3.43 -10.48 -48.61
C ILE A 230 2.76 -10.40 -50.00
N GLU A 231 1.43 -10.26 -50.05
CA GLU A 231 0.70 -10.14 -51.32
C GLU A 231 1.07 -8.88 -52.12
N GLN A 232 1.33 -7.77 -51.45
CA GLN A 232 1.81 -6.55 -52.12
C GLN A 232 3.24 -6.71 -52.62
N ALA A 233 4.15 -7.25 -51.80
CA ALA A 233 5.54 -7.50 -52.19
C ALA A 233 5.66 -8.44 -53.41
N LYS A 234 4.78 -9.45 -53.50
CA LYS A 234 4.67 -10.31 -54.69
C LYS A 234 4.31 -9.52 -55.96
N LYS A 235 3.40 -8.55 -55.87
CA LYS A 235 3.01 -7.69 -57.02
C LYS A 235 4.14 -6.77 -57.44
N ASP A 236 4.91 -6.28 -56.48
CA ASP A 236 6.00 -5.32 -56.71
C ASP A 236 7.30 -6.00 -57.13
N GLY A 237 7.35 -7.34 -57.12
CA GLY A 237 8.54 -8.12 -57.45
C GLY A 237 9.64 -8.05 -56.38
N ASP A 238 9.31 -7.63 -55.16
CA ASP A 238 10.22 -7.58 -54.02
C ASP A 238 10.34 -8.96 -53.35
N THR A 239 11.21 -9.78 -53.93
CA THR A 239 11.44 -11.16 -53.46
C THR A 239 11.98 -11.22 -52.03
N LYS A 240 12.72 -10.21 -51.59
CA LYS A 240 13.33 -10.18 -50.25
C LYS A 240 12.25 -10.04 -49.18
N THR A 241 11.34 -9.08 -49.34
CA THR A 241 10.24 -8.88 -48.38
C THR A 241 9.31 -10.09 -48.34
N VAL A 242 9.06 -10.74 -49.49
CA VAL A 242 8.27 -11.98 -49.54
C VAL A 242 8.92 -13.09 -48.69
N GLU A 243 10.22 -13.34 -48.85
CA GLU A 243 10.92 -14.36 -48.07
C GLU A 243 10.93 -14.04 -46.57
N GLU A 244 11.30 -12.81 -46.19
CA GLU A 244 11.40 -12.39 -44.79
C GLU A 244 10.03 -12.47 -44.08
N TYR A 245 8.97 -11.92 -44.68
CA TYR A 245 7.66 -11.88 -44.03
C TYR A 245 6.94 -13.22 -44.05
N SER A 246 7.17 -14.07 -45.06
CA SER A 246 6.60 -15.42 -45.08
C SER A 246 7.23 -16.28 -43.98
N ALA A 247 8.54 -16.18 -43.77
CA ALA A 247 9.22 -16.88 -42.69
C ALA A 247 8.74 -16.41 -41.30
N GLU A 248 8.58 -15.09 -41.09
CA GLU A 248 8.06 -14.58 -39.81
C GLU A 248 6.60 -15.02 -39.56
N LEU A 249 5.77 -15.02 -40.61
CA LEU A 249 4.38 -15.47 -40.53
C LEU A 249 4.30 -16.97 -40.18
N GLU A 250 5.12 -17.82 -40.80
CA GLU A 250 5.17 -19.25 -40.50
C GLU A 250 5.64 -19.50 -39.05
N GLU A 251 6.68 -18.81 -38.59
CA GLU A 251 7.16 -18.89 -37.21
C GLU A 251 6.10 -18.45 -36.20
N ARG A 252 5.31 -17.42 -36.53
CA ARG A 252 4.19 -16.94 -35.70
C ARG A 252 3.08 -17.97 -35.62
N LEU A 253 2.57 -18.44 -36.77
CA LEU A 253 1.50 -19.42 -36.82
C LEU A 253 1.86 -20.73 -36.11
N ALA A 254 3.14 -21.12 -36.12
CA ALA A 254 3.62 -22.29 -35.39
C ALA A 254 3.66 -22.09 -33.86
N ARG A 255 3.93 -20.87 -33.37
CA ARG A 255 4.02 -20.56 -31.92
C ARG A 255 2.70 -20.15 -31.29
N GLU A 256 1.82 -19.49 -32.04
CA GLU A 256 0.57 -18.92 -31.55
C GLU A 256 -0.31 -19.91 -30.77
N PRO A 257 -0.48 -21.19 -31.17
CA PRO A 257 -1.27 -22.14 -30.39
C PRO A 257 -0.70 -22.39 -28.98
N ALA A 258 0.63 -22.53 -28.87
CA ALA A 258 1.29 -22.75 -27.59
C ALA A 258 1.27 -21.48 -26.70
N GLU A 259 1.43 -20.30 -27.30
CA GLU A 259 1.30 -19.02 -26.59
C GLU A 259 -0.12 -18.76 -26.09
N ARG A 260 -1.13 -19.07 -26.92
CA ARG A 260 -2.55 -18.98 -26.54
C ARG A 260 -2.84 -19.88 -25.35
N GLU A 261 -2.47 -21.16 -25.42
CA GLU A 261 -2.68 -22.13 -24.35
C GLU A 261 -2.02 -21.68 -23.04
N ALA A 262 -0.77 -21.21 -23.10
CA ALA A 262 -0.05 -20.72 -21.94
C ALA A 262 -0.74 -19.51 -21.29
N LEU A 263 -1.23 -18.56 -22.10
CA LEU A 263 -1.98 -17.40 -21.62
C LEU A 263 -3.33 -17.78 -21.01
N GLU A 264 -4.07 -18.72 -21.61
CA GLU A 264 -5.36 -19.21 -21.10
C GLU A 264 -5.21 -19.94 -19.76
N VAL A 265 -4.21 -20.83 -19.64
CA VAL A 265 -3.88 -21.51 -18.38
C VAL A 265 -3.54 -20.50 -17.29
N ARG A 266 -2.71 -19.51 -17.61
CA ARG A 266 -2.36 -18.43 -16.67
C ARG A 266 -3.57 -17.60 -16.27
N LEU A 267 -4.40 -17.18 -17.22
CA LEU A 267 -5.60 -16.40 -16.96
C LEU A 267 -6.56 -17.16 -16.03
N HIS A 268 -6.72 -18.47 -16.24
CA HIS A 268 -7.50 -19.32 -15.36
C HIS A 268 -6.93 -19.33 -13.93
N ARG A 269 -5.62 -19.55 -13.78
CA ARG A 269 -4.96 -19.55 -12.46
C ARG A 269 -5.07 -18.20 -11.74
N LEU A 270 -4.97 -17.09 -12.46
CA LEU A 270 -5.16 -15.76 -11.89
C LEU A 270 -6.60 -15.53 -11.39
N LYS A 271 -7.60 -16.03 -12.12
CA LYS A 271 -9.00 -15.99 -11.68
C LYS A 271 -9.21 -16.84 -10.42
N GLU A 272 -8.55 -17.99 -10.29
CA GLU A 272 -8.58 -18.81 -9.09
C GLU A 272 -7.96 -18.09 -7.89
N LEU A 273 -6.76 -17.53 -8.04
CA LEU A 273 -6.07 -16.78 -6.99
C LEU A 273 -6.87 -15.57 -6.52
N ARG A 274 -7.55 -14.88 -7.45
CA ARG A 274 -8.50 -13.82 -7.10
C ARG A 274 -9.68 -14.36 -6.28
N CYS A 275 -10.22 -15.52 -6.65
CA CYS A 275 -11.28 -16.18 -5.88
C CYS A 275 -10.82 -16.62 -4.49
N GLU A 276 -9.58 -17.09 -4.34
CA GLU A 276 -8.99 -17.42 -3.03
C GLU A 276 -9.00 -16.19 -2.11
N GLN A 277 -8.61 -15.01 -2.61
CA GLN A 277 -8.69 -13.76 -1.82
C GLN A 277 -10.13 -13.29 -1.59
N ALA A 278 -11.01 -13.38 -2.59
CA ALA A 278 -12.41 -13.02 -2.44
C ALA A 278 -13.13 -13.88 -1.39
N SER A 279 -12.76 -15.16 -1.27
CA SER A 279 -13.33 -16.06 -0.26
C SER A 279 -12.97 -15.68 1.18
N LYS A 280 -11.89 -14.91 1.37
CA LYS A 280 -11.47 -14.38 2.67
C LYS A 280 -12.12 -13.04 3.02
N LEU A 281 -12.76 -12.36 2.05
CA LEU A 281 -13.49 -11.13 2.32
C LEU A 281 -14.72 -11.38 3.20
N SER A 282 -14.92 -10.51 4.19
CA SER A 282 -16.07 -10.53 5.07
C SER A 282 -16.51 -9.11 5.40
N VAL A 283 -17.82 -8.89 5.45
CA VAL A 283 -18.42 -7.65 5.97
C VAL A 283 -18.56 -7.66 7.50
N SER A 284 -18.34 -8.82 8.12
CA SER A 284 -18.47 -8.98 9.57
C SER A 284 -17.36 -8.21 10.28
N GLY A 285 -17.73 -7.37 11.25
CA GLY A 285 -16.78 -6.59 12.05
C GLY A 285 -16.23 -5.34 11.35
N VAL A 286 -16.68 -5.04 10.13
CA VAL A 286 -16.38 -3.78 9.43
C VAL A 286 -17.40 -2.74 9.88
N GLU A 287 -16.98 -1.66 10.53
CA GLU A 287 -17.82 -0.58 11.04
C GLU A 287 -18.07 0.51 9.99
N ASP A 288 -17.06 0.83 9.18
CA ASP A 288 -17.16 1.75 8.05
C ASP A 288 -18.15 1.23 6.98
N ASN A 289 -19.23 1.99 6.79
CA ASN A 289 -20.26 1.69 5.82
C ASN A 289 -19.72 1.70 4.38
N ALA A 290 -18.83 2.62 4.03
CA ALA A 290 -18.29 2.74 2.67
C ALA A 290 -17.40 1.54 2.32
N LEU A 291 -16.55 1.12 3.27
CA LEU A 291 -15.77 -0.11 3.12
C LEU A 291 -16.69 -1.34 3.03
N ARG A 292 -17.72 -1.43 3.87
CA ARG A 292 -18.68 -2.55 3.85
C ARG A 292 -19.41 -2.67 2.51
N GLU A 293 -19.83 -1.56 1.93
CA GLU A 293 -20.43 -1.50 0.59
C GLU A 293 -19.43 -1.95 -0.47
N THR A 294 -18.18 -1.49 -0.38
CA THR A 294 -17.10 -1.89 -1.30
C THR A 294 -16.85 -3.40 -1.26
N VAL A 295 -16.76 -3.98 -0.05
CA VAL A 295 -16.60 -5.43 0.14
C VAL A 295 -17.79 -6.20 -0.43
N SER A 296 -19.02 -5.75 -0.15
CA SER A 296 -20.25 -6.39 -0.64
C SER A 296 -20.33 -6.36 -2.17
N ALA A 297 -19.98 -5.22 -2.77
CA ALA A 297 -19.95 -5.04 -4.21
C ALA A 297 -18.90 -5.95 -4.85
N LYS A 298 -17.70 -6.05 -4.25
CA LYS A 298 -16.65 -6.95 -4.75
C LYS A 298 -17.04 -8.42 -4.66
N LEU A 299 -17.63 -8.86 -3.54
CA LEU A 299 -18.15 -10.22 -3.40
C LEU A 299 -19.23 -10.54 -4.45
N SER A 300 -20.07 -9.58 -4.81
CA SER A 300 -21.13 -9.76 -5.80
C SER A 300 -20.61 -9.76 -7.25
N ALA A 301 -19.53 -9.03 -7.51
CA ALA A 301 -18.96 -8.88 -8.86
C ALA A 301 -18.05 -10.03 -9.28
N ILE A 302 -17.49 -10.78 -8.33
CA ILE A 302 -16.55 -11.86 -8.60
C ILE A 302 -17.28 -13.21 -8.56
N THR A 303 -17.42 -13.86 -9.72
CA THR A 303 -17.97 -15.23 -9.80
C THR A 303 -16.93 -16.25 -9.33
N CYS A 304 -17.24 -16.98 -8.26
CA CYS A 304 -16.45 -18.09 -7.72
C CYS A 304 -17.34 -19.32 -7.43
N PRO A 305 -16.84 -20.57 -7.57
CA PRO A 305 -15.52 -20.94 -8.09
C PRO A 305 -15.40 -20.65 -9.60
N VAL A 306 -14.16 -20.56 -10.10
CA VAL A 306 -13.91 -20.35 -11.53
C VAL A 306 -14.37 -21.60 -12.29
N PRO A 307 -15.23 -21.47 -13.33
CA PRO A 307 -15.63 -22.61 -14.15
C PRO A 307 -14.42 -23.31 -14.77
N ALA A 308 -14.46 -24.64 -14.87
CA ALA A 308 -13.40 -25.42 -15.46
C ALA A 308 -13.08 -24.94 -16.89
N ARG A 309 -11.79 -24.88 -17.23
CA ARG A 309 -11.35 -24.57 -18.59
C ARG A 309 -11.86 -25.65 -19.56
N VAL A 310 -12.50 -25.24 -20.64
CA VAL A 310 -12.81 -26.13 -21.76
C VAL A 310 -11.50 -26.34 -22.53
N ALA A 311 -10.99 -27.56 -22.55
CA ALA A 311 -9.77 -27.87 -23.30
C ALA A 311 -10.05 -27.78 -24.82
N ALA A 312 -9.09 -27.25 -25.58
CA ALA A 312 -9.21 -27.11 -27.03
C ALA A 312 -9.40 -28.45 -27.78
N ASP A 313 -9.05 -29.59 -27.15
CA ASP A 313 -9.20 -30.94 -27.73
C ASP A 313 -10.64 -31.51 -27.62
N ALA A 314 -11.60 -30.73 -27.12
CA ALA A 314 -12.99 -31.17 -26.90
C ALA A 314 -13.97 -30.70 -27.99
N GLU A 315 -13.50 -30.01 -29.04
CA GLU A 315 -14.22 -29.72 -30.29
C GLU A 315 -13.65 -30.53 -31.47
#